data_AF-A0A2C9LS79-F1
#
_entry.id   AF-A0A2C9LS79-F1
#
_cell.length_a   1.000
_cell.length_b   1.000
_cell.length_c   1.000
_cell.angle_alpha   90.00
_cell.angle_beta   90.00
_cell.angle_gamma   90.00
#
_symmetry.space_group_name_H-M   'P 1'
#
loop_
_entity.id
_entity.type
_entity.pdbx_description
1 polymer ?
#
loop_
_entity_poly.entity_id
_entity_poly.type
_entity_poly.pdbx_seq_one_letter_code
_entity_poly.pdbx_strand_id
1 'polypeptide(L)'
;MKEQGYGRIIFVSSSAGIYGNFGQANYSAAKLGLAGLSNTVALEGKKYGIQCNCIAPIAGSRLTETVMPKEIVQALKPEYVAPVVVYLCHGTCQETGGLFEVGAGWVGKLRWERTEGAVLRQKNKTITAEAGI
;
A
#
# COMPACT_ATOMS: atom_id res chain seq x y z
N MET A 1 1.24 23.06 -0.43
CA MET A 1 0.62 22.17 -1.43
C MET A 1 -0.71 22.71 -1.96
N LYS A 2 -1.80 22.81 -1.17
CA LYS A 2 -3.12 23.25 -1.69
C LYS A 2 -3.10 24.62 -2.37
N GLU A 3 -2.58 25.64 -1.70
CA GLU A 3 -2.44 27.00 -2.25
C GLU A 3 -1.46 27.09 -3.43
N GLN A 4 -0.50 26.16 -3.49
CA GLN A 4 0.52 26.10 -4.54
C GLN A 4 0.02 25.36 -5.80
N GLY A 5 -1.14 24.72 -5.76
CA GLY A 5 -1.66 23.92 -6.88
C GLY A 5 -0.81 22.69 -7.25
N TYR A 6 0.08 22.25 -6.35
CA TYR A 6 0.99 21.13 -6.58
C TYR A 6 1.34 20.42 -5.27
N GLY A 7 1.37 19.08 -5.31
CA GLY A 7 1.88 18.26 -4.21
C GLY A 7 2.13 16.81 -4.60
N ARG A 8 3.07 16.17 -3.91
CA ARG A 8 3.40 14.75 -4.04
C ARG A 8 3.61 14.18 -2.64
N ILE A 9 2.88 13.13 -2.30
CA ILE A 9 2.87 12.54 -0.95
C ILE A 9 3.10 11.03 -1.08
N ILE A 10 3.99 10.52 -0.23
CA ILE A 10 4.23 9.08 -0.10
C ILE A 10 3.90 8.64 1.33
N PHE A 11 3.03 7.66 1.44
CA PHE A 11 2.86 6.87 2.65
C PHE A 11 3.69 5.60 2.58
N VAL A 12 4.22 5.16 3.73
CA VAL A 12 5.06 3.96 3.83
C VAL A 12 4.33 2.89 4.63
N SER A 13 3.66 1.99 3.91
CA SER A 13 3.09 0.74 4.43
C SER A 13 4.19 -0.33 4.56
N SER A 14 3.81 -1.61 4.56
CA SER A 14 4.69 -2.77 4.55
C SER A 14 3.93 -4.01 4.07
N SER A 15 4.64 -5.04 3.63
CA SER A 15 4.01 -6.35 3.31
C SER A 15 3.34 -6.96 4.56
N ALA A 16 3.85 -6.72 5.77
CA ALA A 16 3.17 -7.09 7.01
C ALA A 16 1.82 -6.38 7.19
N GLY A 17 1.71 -5.10 6.78
CA GLY A 17 0.42 -4.41 6.74
C GLY A 17 -0.54 -5.01 5.73
N ILE A 18 -0.06 -5.37 4.54
CA ILE A 18 -0.90 -5.87 3.43
C ILE A 18 -1.37 -7.31 3.68
N TYR A 19 -0.47 -8.19 4.12
CA TYR A 19 -0.71 -9.63 4.20
C TYR A 19 -0.81 -10.15 5.64
N GLY A 20 -0.49 -9.33 6.64
CA GLY A 20 -0.32 -9.75 8.02
C GLY A 20 1.07 -10.33 8.28
N ASN A 21 1.51 -10.26 9.54
CA ASN A 21 2.70 -10.97 10.01
C ASN A 21 2.55 -11.34 11.49
N PHE A 22 2.99 -12.54 11.88
CA PHE A 22 2.86 -13.04 13.25
C PHE A 22 3.58 -12.10 14.24
N GLY A 23 2.95 -11.84 15.40
CA GLY A 23 3.52 -10.95 16.43
C GLY A 23 3.52 -9.46 16.07
N GLN A 24 2.95 -9.06 14.93
CA GLN A 24 2.97 -7.68 14.44
C GLN A 24 1.57 -7.08 14.23
N ALA A 25 0.57 -7.46 15.03
CA ALA A 25 -0.80 -6.98 14.86
C ALA A 25 -0.91 -5.44 14.91
N ASN A 26 -0.26 -4.81 15.89
CA ASN A 26 -0.19 -3.35 16.04
C ASN A 26 0.48 -2.67 14.83
N TYR A 27 1.62 -3.20 14.39
CA TYR A 27 2.37 -2.68 13.26
C TYR A 27 1.59 -2.84 11.95
N SER A 28 1.01 -4.02 11.72
CA SER A 28 0.23 -4.33 10.51
C SER A 28 -1.00 -3.43 10.41
N ALA A 29 -1.73 -3.24 11.51
CA ALA A 29 -2.88 -2.33 11.58
C ALA A 29 -2.47 -0.88 11.24
N ALA A 30 -1.38 -0.38 11.83
CA ALA A 30 -0.89 0.95 11.54
C ALA A 30 -0.48 1.10 10.07
N LYS A 31 0.26 0.14 9.52
CA LYS A 31 0.78 0.19 8.14
C LYS A 31 -0.32 0.10 7.09
N LEU A 32 -1.32 -0.77 7.27
CA LEU A 32 -2.47 -0.80 6.38
C LEU A 32 -3.37 0.43 6.54
N GLY A 33 -3.46 0.98 7.76
CA GLY A 33 -4.11 2.26 8.03
C GLY A 33 -3.52 3.42 7.21
N LEU A 34 -2.21 3.45 7.00
CA LEU A 34 -1.55 4.43 6.13
C LEU A 34 -1.93 4.25 4.65
N ALA A 35 -2.14 3.01 4.17
CA ALA A 35 -2.66 2.77 2.83
C ALA A 35 -4.11 3.26 2.69
N GLY A 36 -4.95 3.03 3.71
CA GLY A 36 -6.30 3.60 3.77
C GLY A 36 -6.30 5.14 3.76
N LEU A 37 -5.43 5.77 4.55
CA LEU A 37 -5.25 7.22 4.55
C LEU A 37 -4.78 7.75 3.19
N SER A 38 -3.82 7.05 2.54
CA SER A 38 -3.36 7.39 1.20
C SER A 38 -4.49 7.43 0.18
N ASN A 39 -5.45 6.49 0.26
CA ASN A 39 -6.60 6.46 -0.64
C ASN A 39 -7.44 7.74 -0.52
N THR A 40 -7.74 8.16 0.71
CA THR A 40 -8.52 9.39 0.96
C THR A 40 -7.76 10.64 0.52
N VAL A 41 -6.47 10.75 0.86
CA VAL A 41 -5.64 11.91 0.47
C VAL A 41 -5.51 12.01 -1.05
N ALA A 42 -5.38 10.89 -1.77
CA ALA A 42 -5.35 10.87 -3.23
C ALA A 42 -6.64 11.46 -3.85
N LEU A 43 -7.80 11.15 -3.27
CA LEU A 43 -9.10 11.66 -3.73
C LEU A 43 -9.27 13.16 -3.42
N GLU A 44 -9.01 13.56 -2.17
CA GLU A 44 -9.15 14.96 -1.73
C GLU A 44 -8.15 15.89 -2.41
N GLY A 45 -6.94 15.39 -2.67
CA GLY A 45 -5.84 16.11 -3.28
C GLY A 45 -6.02 16.40 -4.78
N LYS A 46 -6.85 15.61 -5.48
CA LYS A 46 -7.00 15.65 -6.94
C LYS A 46 -7.28 17.05 -7.48
N LYS A 47 -8.20 17.78 -6.85
CA LYS A 47 -8.60 19.14 -7.29
C LYS A 47 -7.54 20.22 -7.05
N TYR A 48 -6.48 19.89 -6.30
CA TYR A 48 -5.40 20.80 -5.95
C TYR A 48 -4.06 20.44 -6.62
N GLY A 49 -4.05 19.53 -7.60
CA GLY A 49 -2.81 19.05 -8.22
C GLY A 49 -1.93 18.23 -7.27
N ILE A 50 -2.52 17.68 -6.19
CA ILE A 50 -1.83 16.86 -5.21
C ILE A 50 -2.06 15.39 -5.53
N GLN A 51 -0.96 14.65 -5.71
CA GLN A 51 -0.99 13.20 -5.88
C GLN A 51 -0.47 12.53 -4.61
N CYS A 52 -1.03 11.38 -4.29
CA CYS A 52 -0.65 10.62 -3.11
C CYS A 52 -0.59 9.14 -3.43
N ASN A 53 0.53 8.50 -3.13
CA ASN A 53 0.73 7.07 -3.33
C ASN A 53 1.27 6.41 -2.06
N CYS A 54 1.16 5.10 -1.99
CA CYS A 54 1.66 4.30 -0.89
C CYS A 54 2.67 3.26 -1.40
N ILE A 55 3.74 3.03 -0.64
CA ILE A 55 4.72 1.99 -0.92
C ILE A 55 4.84 1.03 0.26
N ALA A 56 5.12 -0.24 -0.04
CA ALA A 56 5.49 -1.30 0.89
C ALA A 56 6.91 -1.76 0.52
N PRO A 57 7.94 -1.11 1.09
CA PRO A 57 9.32 -1.38 0.74
C PRO A 57 9.86 -2.62 1.45
N ILE A 58 10.76 -3.33 0.78
CA ILE A 58 11.62 -4.36 1.36
C ILE A 58 13.07 -3.90 1.21
N ALA A 59 13.70 -3.57 2.34
CA ALA A 59 15.09 -3.16 2.41
C ALA A 59 15.76 -3.65 3.70
N GLY A 60 17.06 -3.90 3.62
CA GLY A 60 17.93 -4.15 4.74
C GLY A 60 18.09 -2.91 5.60
N SER A 61 17.80 -3.05 6.89
CA SER A 61 17.94 -2.01 7.89
C SER A 61 18.03 -2.65 9.28
N ARG A 62 18.32 -1.87 10.30
CA ARG A 62 18.29 -2.34 11.70
C ARG A 62 16.97 -3.02 12.07
N LEU A 63 15.85 -2.62 11.44
CA LEU A 63 14.54 -3.24 11.68
C LEU A 63 14.49 -4.68 11.13
N THR A 64 15.05 -4.90 9.93
CA THR A 64 14.98 -6.19 9.22
C THR A 64 16.10 -7.16 9.61
N GLU A 65 17.18 -6.67 10.23
CA GLU A 65 18.24 -7.51 10.83
C GLU A 65 17.74 -8.52 11.86
N THR A 66 16.61 -8.24 12.51
CA THR A 66 16.03 -9.15 13.51
C THR A 66 15.31 -10.35 12.89
N VAL A 67 14.98 -10.29 11.59
CA VAL A 67 14.13 -11.27 10.90
C VAL A 67 14.73 -11.79 9.59
N MET A 68 15.90 -11.29 9.17
CA MET A 68 16.59 -11.70 7.95
C MET A 68 18.06 -12.05 8.22
N PRO A 69 18.63 -13.02 7.49
CA PRO A 69 20.07 -13.27 7.50
C PRO A 69 20.86 -12.03 7.08
N LYS A 70 22.06 -11.87 7.63
CA LYS A 70 22.90 -10.68 7.43
C LYS A 70 23.23 -10.44 5.95
N GLU A 71 23.45 -11.50 5.19
CA GLU A 71 23.76 -11.47 3.77
C GLU A 71 22.59 -10.88 2.96
N ILE A 72 21.36 -11.24 3.34
CA ILE A 72 20.13 -10.73 2.72
C ILE A 72 19.93 -9.26 3.07
N VAL A 73 20.15 -8.87 4.33
CA VAL A 73 20.09 -7.46 4.75
C VAL A 73 21.08 -6.62 3.93
N GLN A 74 22.31 -7.08 3.76
CA GLN A 74 23.32 -6.35 2.99
C GLN A 74 23.01 -6.28 1.49
N ALA A 75 22.34 -7.31 0.94
CA ALA A 75 21.94 -7.35 -0.46
C ALA A 75 20.73 -6.43 -0.74
N LEU A 76 19.79 -6.30 0.19
CA LEU A 76 18.56 -5.51 0.04
C LEU A 76 18.82 -4.02 0.30
N LYS A 77 19.53 -3.38 -0.62
CA LYS A 77 19.93 -1.98 -0.49
C LYS A 77 18.73 -1.00 -0.55
N PRO A 78 18.60 -0.02 0.36
CA PRO A 78 17.59 1.04 0.29
C PRO A 78 17.61 1.82 -1.03
N GLU A 79 18.77 1.89 -1.68
CA GLU A 79 18.99 2.49 -2.99
C GLU A 79 18.14 1.85 -4.09
N TYR A 80 17.62 0.63 -3.88
CA TYR A 80 16.71 -0.02 -4.81
C TYR A 80 15.25 0.46 -4.65
N VAL A 81 14.92 1.13 -3.55
CA VAL A 81 13.60 1.72 -3.29
C VAL A 81 13.57 3.20 -3.69
N ALA A 82 14.67 3.92 -3.50
CA ALA A 82 14.75 5.36 -3.72
C ALA A 82 14.29 5.83 -5.11
N PRO A 83 14.63 5.17 -6.24
CA PRO A 83 14.19 5.59 -7.57
C PRO A 83 12.67 5.61 -7.72
N VAL A 84 11.95 4.68 -7.09
CA VAL A 84 10.48 4.62 -7.13
C VAL A 84 9.88 5.80 -6.37
N VAL A 85 10.42 6.12 -5.19
CA VAL A 85 9.99 7.28 -4.41
C VAL A 85 10.21 8.57 -5.20
N VAL A 86 11.39 8.74 -5.80
CA VAL A 86 11.71 9.91 -6.63
C VAL A 86 10.77 10.01 -7.82
N TYR A 87 10.52 8.92 -8.53
CA TYR A 87 9.59 8.90 -9.66
C TYR A 87 8.16 9.26 -9.27
N LEU A 88 7.63 8.65 -8.20
CA LEU A 88 6.28 8.96 -7.70
C LEU A 88 6.15 10.40 -7.17
N CYS A 89 7.28 11.03 -6.81
CA CYS A 89 7.34 12.43 -6.40
C CYS A 89 7.73 13.40 -7.53
N HIS A 90 7.93 12.92 -8.76
CA HIS A 90 8.33 13.75 -9.87
C HIS A 90 7.12 14.51 -10.48
N GLY A 91 7.39 15.70 -11.03
CA GLY A 91 6.36 16.56 -11.61
C GLY A 91 5.64 15.96 -12.82
N THR A 92 6.31 15.08 -13.56
CA THR A 92 5.72 14.40 -14.73
C THR A 92 4.88 13.18 -14.37
N CYS A 93 5.01 12.65 -13.15
CA CYS A 93 4.24 11.48 -12.73
C CYS A 93 2.75 11.83 -12.65
N GLN A 94 1.91 10.93 -13.17
CA GLN A 94 0.45 11.04 -13.16
C GLN A 94 -0.22 10.06 -12.19
N GLU A 95 0.57 9.24 -11.50
CA GLU A 95 0.08 8.20 -10.62
C GLU A 95 -0.43 8.77 -9.31
N THR A 96 -1.61 8.34 -8.87
CA THR A 96 -2.20 8.70 -7.58
C THR A 96 -3.13 7.58 -7.12
N GLY A 97 -3.19 7.33 -5.81
CA GLY A 97 -3.94 6.23 -5.22
C GLY A 97 -3.31 4.85 -5.45
N GLY A 98 -2.06 4.79 -5.93
CA GLY A 98 -1.35 3.54 -6.13
C GLY A 98 -0.77 2.97 -4.83
N LEU A 99 -0.74 1.64 -4.74
CA LEU A 99 0.00 0.88 -3.74
C LEU A 99 1.05 0.03 -4.44
N PHE A 100 2.32 0.16 -4.04
CA PHE A 100 3.43 -0.52 -4.69
C PHE A 100 4.26 -1.34 -3.71
N GLU A 101 4.56 -2.59 -4.03
CA GLU A 101 5.66 -3.33 -3.40
C GLU A 101 6.96 -3.05 -4.14
N VAL A 102 8.03 -2.78 -3.38
CA VAL A 102 9.31 -2.32 -3.94
C VAL A 102 10.48 -2.94 -3.17
N GLY A 103 11.41 -3.56 -3.88
CA GLY A 103 12.62 -4.11 -3.26
C GLY A 103 13.46 -4.90 -4.25
N ALA A 104 14.75 -5.05 -3.96
CA ALA A 104 15.69 -5.85 -4.77
C ALA A 104 15.74 -5.48 -6.28
N GLY A 105 15.40 -4.24 -6.65
CA GLY A 105 15.33 -3.79 -8.04
C GLY A 105 14.02 -4.14 -8.77
N TRP A 106 13.05 -4.70 -8.05
CA TRP A 106 11.71 -5.01 -8.57
C TRP A 106 10.65 -4.05 -8.01
N VAL A 107 9.62 -3.81 -8.82
CA VAL A 107 8.46 -2.98 -8.48
C VAL A 107 7.19 -3.66 -8.98
N GLY A 108 6.18 -3.79 -8.12
CA GLY A 108 4.85 -4.29 -8.48
C GLY A 108 3.76 -3.40 -7.92
N LYS A 109 2.70 -3.17 -8.70
CA LYS A 109 1.51 -2.43 -8.27
C LYS A 109 0.42 -3.39 -7.81
N LEU A 110 -0.15 -3.11 -6.65
CA LEU A 110 -1.26 -3.89 -6.08
C LEU A 110 -2.59 -3.19 -6.35
N ARG A 111 -3.66 -3.98 -6.45
CA ARG A 111 -5.03 -3.50 -6.52
C ARG A 111 -5.98 -4.50 -5.87
N TRP A 112 -7.13 -4.01 -5.42
CA TRP A 112 -8.20 -4.89 -4.98
C TRP A 112 -8.83 -5.61 -6.17
N GLU A 113 -9.13 -6.89 -5.96
CA GLU A 113 -9.97 -7.70 -6.81
C GLU A 113 -11.15 -8.19 -5.98
N ARG A 114 -12.33 -8.25 -6.60
CA ARG A 114 -13.57 -8.68 -5.95
C ARG A 114 -14.20 -9.77 -6.81
N THR A 115 -14.66 -10.84 -6.20
CA THR A 115 -15.48 -11.85 -6.88
C THR A 115 -16.79 -11.25 -7.38
N GLU A 116 -17.51 -11.95 -8.26
CA GLU A 116 -18.85 -11.54 -8.67
C GLU A 116 -19.81 -11.45 -7.47
N GLY A 117 -19.60 -12.33 -6.47
CA GLY A 117 -20.44 -12.47 -5.30
C GLY A 117 -21.71 -13.29 -5.59
N ALA A 118 -22.54 -13.47 -4.56
CA ALA A 118 -23.80 -14.20 -4.65
C ALA A 118 -24.94 -13.40 -3.99
N VAL A 119 -26.13 -13.41 -4.60
CA VAL A 119 -27.33 -12.81 -4.02
C VAL A 119 -28.05 -13.84 -3.15
N LEU A 120 -27.86 -13.76 -1.84
CA LEU A 120 -28.43 -14.74 -0.89
C LEU A 120 -29.92 -14.48 -0.57
N ARG A 121 -30.43 -13.29 -0.88
CA ARG A 121 -31.81 -12.91 -0.56
C ARG A 121 -32.80 -13.45 -1.60
N GLN A 122 -33.77 -14.23 -1.13
CA GLN A 122 -34.93 -14.65 -1.93
C GLN A 122 -36.20 -13.89 -1.50
N LYS A 123 -37.11 -13.64 -2.44
CA LYS A 123 -38.37 -12.92 -2.16
C LYS A 123 -39.17 -13.67 -1.08
N ASN A 124 -39.63 -12.94 -0.07
CA ASN A 124 -40.44 -13.45 1.05
C ASN A 124 -39.77 -14.57 1.88
N LYS A 125 -38.43 -14.67 1.85
CA LYS A 125 -37.69 -15.62 2.70
C LYS A 125 -36.70 -14.86 3.58
N THR A 126 -36.56 -15.32 4.82
CA THR A 126 -35.49 -14.91 5.73
C THR A 126 -34.15 -15.43 5.21
N ILE A 127 -33.10 -14.60 5.26
CA ILE A 127 -31.74 -15.03 4.93
C ILE A 127 -31.23 -15.90 6.08
N THR A 128 -30.68 -17.07 5.77
CA THR A 128 -30.11 -18.00 6.76
C THR A 128 -28.65 -18.33 6.45
N ALA A 129 -27.93 -18.90 7.40
CA ALA A 129 -26.51 -19.26 7.23
C ALA A 129 -26.31 -20.42 6.24
N GLU A 130 -27.35 -21.23 6.03
CA GLU A 130 -27.38 -22.36 5.09
C GLU A 130 -27.65 -21.92 3.65
N ALA A 131 -27.99 -20.65 3.42
CA ALA A 131 -28.01 -20.07 2.08
C ALA A 131 -26.57 -20.00 1.58
N GLY A 132 -26.13 -21.06 0.88
CA GLY A 132 -24.76 -21.25 0.43
C GLY A 132 -24.19 -20.05 -0.34
N ILE A 133 -22.87 -19.85 -0.18
CA ILE A 133 -22.05 -18.88 -0.92
C ILE A 133 -21.56 -19.53 -2.21
#